data_AF-A0A2K8V7Z7-F1
#
_entry.id   AF-A0A2K8V7Z7-F1
#
_cell.length_a   1.000
_cell.length_b   1.000
_cell.length_c   1.000
_cell.angle_alpha   90.00
_cell.angle_beta   90.00
_cell.angle_gamma   90.00
#
_symmetry.space_group_name_H-M   'P 1'
#
loop_
_entity.id
_entity.type
_entity.pdbx_description
1 polymer ?
#
loop_
_entity_poly.entity_id
_entity_poly.type
_entity_poly.pdbx_seq_one_letter_code
_entity_poly.pdbx_strand_id
1 'polypeptide(L)'
;MFYSYEFIPNFSKVYSDGESRFYDVKNKNKKALNKLKASAKGTKEYQEYLEVNKVYREVSAEFKQIKKEERFFGFDSFQLFSTEFFTTVAIFFYVFFNLVRSYRVERNNIGIRIIHYVLLFYCFFQFFWIFKTLADFSKLMYYLFTLGSTYFVALAVWIYEKQRVKIISKLKEDRVKLSFYGMKYAKEDKKESMIDVVKKVAKS
;
A
#
# COMPACT_ATOMS: atom_id res chain seq x y z
N MET A 1 1.97 3.89 -11.54
CA MET A 1 3.15 4.25 -10.74
C MET A 1 3.59 3.17 -9.75
N PHE A 2 2.80 2.10 -9.52
CA PHE A 2 3.09 1.11 -8.48
C PHE A 2 4.22 0.09 -8.79
N TYR A 3 4.69 -0.06 -10.03
CA TYR A 3 5.72 -1.05 -10.41
C TYR A 3 6.95 -0.46 -11.10
N SER A 4 7.07 0.87 -11.17
CA SER A 4 8.25 1.52 -11.76
C SER A 4 9.53 1.22 -10.97
N TYR A 5 9.41 0.81 -9.71
CA TYR A 5 10.54 0.38 -8.88
C TYR A 5 11.20 -0.92 -9.38
N GLU A 6 10.50 -1.76 -10.15
CA GLU A 6 11.10 -2.99 -10.73
C GLU A 6 12.14 -2.69 -11.81
N PHE A 7 12.06 -1.53 -12.47
CA PHE A 7 13.03 -1.08 -13.47
C PHE A 7 14.20 -0.30 -12.86
N ILE A 8 14.14 -0.02 -11.56
CA ILE A 8 15.24 0.56 -10.80
C ILE A 8 16.01 -0.61 -10.20
N PRO A 9 17.31 -0.77 -10.48
CA PRO A 9 18.09 -1.84 -9.86
C PRO A 9 17.97 -1.73 -8.33
N ASN A 10 17.60 -2.84 -7.68
CA ASN A 10 17.34 -2.89 -6.23
C ASN A 10 18.51 -2.37 -5.39
N PHE A 11 19.74 -2.43 -5.93
CA PHE A 11 20.95 -1.98 -5.26
C PHE A 11 21.87 -1.23 -6.22
N SER A 12 22.70 -0.35 -5.64
CA SER A 12 23.72 0.38 -6.39
C SER A 12 24.79 -0.58 -6.95
N LYS A 13 25.47 -0.19 -8.02
CA LYS A 13 26.60 -0.96 -8.57
C LYS A 13 27.67 -1.23 -7.51
N VAL A 14 27.93 -0.26 -6.64
CA VAL A 14 28.88 -0.39 -5.52
C VAL A 14 28.45 -1.48 -4.54
N TYR A 15 27.15 -1.58 -4.23
CA TYR A 15 26.63 -2.65 -3.38
C TYR A 15 26.80 -4.01 -4.07
N SER A 16 26.44 -4.13 -5.35
CA SER A 16 26.58 -5.40 -6.10
C SER A 16 28.04 -5.85 -6.21
N ASP A 17 28.96 -4.91 -6.46
CA ASP A 17 30.40 -5.18 -6.50
C ASP A 17 30.93 -5.59 -5.11
N GLY A 18 30.45 -4.93 -4.05
CA GLY A 18 30.77 -5.27 -2.66
C GLY A 18 30.25 -6.63 -2.24
N GLU A 19 29.02 -6.97 -2.62
CA GLU A 19 28.39 -8.27 -2.39
C GLU A 19 29.17 -9.39 -3.08
N SER A 20 29.50 -9.20 -4.36
CA SER A 20 30.34 -10.13 -5.13
C SER A 20 31.69 -10.35 -4.45
N ARG A 21 32.39 -9.27 -4.08
CA ARG A 21 33.68 -9.35 -3.37
C ARG A 21 33.57 -10.04 -2.02
N PHE A 22 32.50 -9.79 -1.28
CA PHE A 22 32.24 -10.47 0.00
C PHE A 22 32.09 -11.98 -0.19
N TYR A 23 31.28 -12.41 -1.17
CA TYR A 23 31.11 -13.84 -1.48
C TYR A 23 32.42 -14.48 -1.95
N ASP A 24 33.23 -13.78 -2.73
CA ASP A 24 34.55 -14.25 -3.15
C ASP A 24 35.51 -14.46 -1.98
N VAL A 25 35.62 -13.47 -1.09
CA VAL A 25 36.45 -13.57 0.11
C VAL A 25 35.95 -14.69 1.04
N LYS A 26 34.63 -14.80 1.22
CA LYS A 26 33.99 -15.88 1.99
C LYS A 26 34.34 -17.26 1.41
N ASN A 27 34.30 -17.41 0.09
CA ASN A 27 34.65 -18.66 -0.59
C ASN A 27 36.15 -18.98 -0.46
N LYS A 28 37.03 -17.98 -0.60
CA LYS A 28 38.49 -18.15 -0.38
C LYS A 28 38.78 -18.56 1.07
N ASN A 29 38.16 -17.92 2.05
CA ASN A 29 38.31 -18.27 3.46
C ASN A 29 37.81 -19.69 3.75
N LYS A 30 36.64 -20.07 3.20
CA LYS A 30 36.12 -21.44 3.29
C LYS A 30 37.11 -22.48 2.73
N LYS A 31 37.75 -22.21 1.59
CA LYS A 31 38.77 -23.08 1.00
C LYS A 31 40.02 -23.19 1.90
N ALA A 32 40.51 -22.06 2.42
CA ALA A 32 41.65 -22.03 3.33
C ALA A 32 41.37 -22.79 4.63
N LEU A 33 40.20 -22.57 5.24
CA LEU A 33 39.75 -23.28 6.43
C LEU A 33 39.64 -24.80 6.19
N ASN A 34 39.17 -25.22 5.01
CA ASN A 34 39.11 -26.65 4.67
C ASN A 34 40.50 -27.26 4.54
N LYS A 35 41.49 -26.52 4.00
CA LYS A 35 42.89 -26.98 3.96
C LYS A 35 43.47 -27.12 5.36
N LEU A 36 43.25 -26.12 6.23
CA LEU A 36 43.67 -26.15 7.64
C LEU A 36 43.06 -27.36 8.39
N LYS A 37 41.77 -27.62 8.18
CA LYS A 37 41.10 -28.80 8.73
C LYS A 37 41.70 -30.11 8.23
N ALA A 38 42.09 -30.17 6.96
CA ALA A 38 42.73 -31.37 6.40
C ALA A 38 44.12 -31.61 7.00
N SER A 39 44.91 -30.55 7.21
CA SER A 39 46.25 -30.64 7.81
C SER A 39 46.23 -30.93 9.31
N ALA A 40 45.18 -30.50 10.02
CA ALA A 40 45.01 -30.74 11.46
C ALA A 40 44.41 -32.13 11.78
N LYS A 41 44.11 -32.96 10.76
CA LYS A 41 43.52 -34.29 11.00
C LYS A 41 44.40 -35.14 11.93
N GLY A 42 43.79 -35.65 13.00
CA GLY A 42 44.47 -36.48 13.99
C GLY A 42 45.09 -35.72 15.17
N THR A 43 45.09 -34.38 15.14
CA THR A 43 45.48 -33.59 16.33
C THR A 43 44.34 -33.48 17.33
N LYS A 44 44.66 -33.11 18.57
CA LYS A 44 43.67 -32.93 19.65
C LYS A 44 42.68 -31.82 19.29
N GLU A 45 43.16 -30.72 18.71
CA GLU A 45 42.36 -29.56 18.31
C GLU A 45 41.34 -29.92 17.21
N TYR A 46 41.69 -30.84 16.31
CA TYR A 46 40.76 -31.29 15.28
C TYR A 46 39.66 -32.19 15.86
N GLN A 47 39.98 -33.02 16.86
CA GLN A 47 38.97 -33.82 17.56
C GLN A 47 38.03 -32.93 18.37
N GLU A 48 38.56 -31.97 19.13
CA GLU A 48 37.76 -30.95 19.84
C GLU A 48 36.85 -30.18 18.88
N TYR A 49 37.36 -29.78 17.71
CA TYR A 49 36.55 -29.16 16.67
C TYR A 49 35.42 -30.09 16.17
N LEU A 50 35.69 -31.38 15.95
CA LEU A 50 34.67 -32.33 15.48
C LEU A 50 33.56 -32.53 16.51
N GLU A 51 33.91 -32.64 17.78
CA GLU A 51 32.96 -32.77 18.89
C GLU A 51 32.07 -31.52 18.98
N VAL A 52 32.65 -30.32 18.99
CA VAL A 52 31.89 -29.05 19.02
C VAL A 52 31.03 -28.90 17.78
N ASN A 53 31.55 -29.23 16.59
CA ASN A 53 30.79 -29.13 15.34
C ASN A 53 29.64 -30.16 15.26
N LYS A 54 29.77 -31.32 15.91
CA LYS A 54 28.66 -32.28 16.04
C LYS A 54 27.55 -31.70 16.90
N VAL A 55 27.87 -31.22 18.10
CA VAL A 55 26.91 -30.56 19.00
C VAL A 55 26.24 -29.36 18.31
N TYR A 56 27.02 -28.51 17.64
CA TYR A 56 26.48 -27.37 16.89
C TYR A 56 25.47 -27.79 15.81
N ARG A 57 25.74 -28.88 15.08
CA ARG A 57 24.82 -29.36 14.04
C ARG A 57 23.53 -29.90 14.62
N GLU A 58 23.60 -30.63 15.73
CA GLU A 58 22.44 -31.14 16.46
C GLU A 58 21.58 -29.98 16.96
N VAL A 59 22.16 -29.05 17.71
CA VAL A 59 21.46 -27.84 18.21
C VAL A 59 20.92 -26.98 17.06
N SER A 60 21.66 -26.84 15.96
CA SER A 60 21.19 -26.07 14.79
C SER A 60 20.03 -26.75 14.06
N ALA A 61 20.01 -28.08 14.00
CA ALA A 61 18.91 -28.83 13.42
C ALA A 61 17.65 -28.71 14.28
N GLU A 62 17.80 -28.87 15.60
CA GLU A 62 16.73 -28.68 16.59
C GLU A 62 16.16 -27.26 16.51
N PHE A 63 17.01 -26.23 16.53
CA PHE A 63 16.56 -24.83 16.39
C PHE A 63 15.81 -24.57 15.08
N LYS A 64 16.24 -25.16 13.96
CA LYS A 64 15.52 -25.04 12.67
C LYS A 64 14.17 -25.73 12.71
N GLN A 65 14.07 -26.85 13.41
CA GLN A 65 12.81 -27.55 13.61
C GLN A 65 11.87 -26.71 14.47
N ILE A 66 12.32 -26.21 15.62
CA ILE A 66 11.56 -25.30 16.49
C ILE A 66 11.09 -24.07 15.70
N LYS A 67 11.99 -23.42 14.96
CA LYS A 67 11.63 -22.26 14.13
C LYS A 67 10.59 -22.60 13.06
N LYS A 68 10.60 -23.82 12.52
CA LYS A 68 9.60 -24.28 11.55
C LYS A 68 8.26 -24.57 12.24
N GLU A 69 8.28 -25.07 13.47
CA GLU A 69 7.10 -25.35 14.29
C GLU A 69 6.45 -24.07 14.84
N GLU A 70 7.24 -23.03 15.15
CA GLU A 70 6.72 -21.72 15.58
C GLU A 70 6.05 -20.93 14.45
N ARG A 71 6.40 -21.23 13.20
CA ARG A 71 5.84 -20.54 12.02
C ARG A 71 4.34 -20.79 11.89
N PHE A 72 3.60 -19.71 11.65
CA PHE A 72 2.14 -19.75 11.57
C PHE A 72 1.66 -18.95 10.35
N PHE A 73 0.94 -19.59 9.43
CA PHE A 73 0.48 -18.99 8.16
C PHE A 73 1.56 -18.13 7.45
N GLY A 74 2.78 -18.65 7.33
CA GLY A 74 3.88 -17.95 6.65
C GLY A 74 4.57 -16.86 7.48
N PHE A 75 4.06 -16.51 8.67
CA PHE A 75 4.74 -15.65 9.63
C PHE A 75 5.74 -16.44 10.46
N ASP A 76 6.82 -15.79 10.91
CA ASP A 76 7.85 -16.42 11.74
C ASP A 76 7.36 -16.85 13.13
N SER A 77 6.27 -16.25 13.63
CA SER A 77 5.62 -16.66 14.88
C SER A 77 4.12 -16.35 14.89
N PHE A 78 3.36 -17.05 15.73
CA PHE A 78 1.95 -16.73 15.99
C PHE A 78 1.75 -15.29 16.49
N GLN A 79 2.68 -14.77 17.28
CA GLN A 79 2.61 -13.39 17.79
C GLN A 79 2.63 -12.37 16.64
N LEU A 80 3.52 -12.56 15.65
CA LEU A 80 3.58 -11.68 14.47
C LEU A 80 2.29 -11.77 13.66
N PHE A 81 1.80 -12.98 13.39
CA PHE A 81 0.50 -13.17 12.74
C PHE A 81 -0.62 -12.43 13.49
N SER A 82 -0.70 -12.62 14.82
CA SER A 82 -1.77 -12.05 15.63
C SER A 82 -1.74 -10.53 15.63
N THR A 83 -0.54 -9.93 15.67
CA THR A 83 -0.36 -8.48 15.61
C THR A 83 -0.93 -7.92 14.31
N GLU A 84 -0.52 -8.48 13.17
CA GLU A 84 -0.97 -8.02 11.86
C GLU A 84 -2.46 -8.30 11.64
N PHE A 85 -2.93 -9.49 12.02
CA PHE A 85 -4.33 -9.90 11.88
C PHE A 85 -5.27 -9.04 12.72
N PHE A 86 -5.05 -8.95 14.03
CA PHE A 86 -5.96 -8.22 14.92
C PHE A 86 -5.92 -6.70 14.65
N THR A 87 -4.77 -6.15 14.28
CA THR A 87 -4.68 -4.75 13.84
C THR A 87 -5.52 -4.52 12.60
N THR A 88 -5.42 -5.40 11.60
CA THR A 88 -6.22 -5.32 10.36
C THR A 88 -7.71 -5.48 10.67
N VAL A 89 -8.10 -6.40 11.55
CA VAL A 89 -9.49 -6.59 11.99
C VAL A 89 -10.04 -5.34 12.69
N ALA A 90 -9.27 -4.74 13.60
CA ALA A 90 -9.68 -3.53 14.30
C ALA A 90 -9.89 -2.36 13.34
N ILE A 91 -8.96 -2.14 12.40
CA ILE A 91 -9.08 -1.11 11.37
C ILE A 91 -10.27 -1.40 10.46
N PHE A 92 -10.49 -2.65 10.05
CA PHE A 92 -11.63 -3.03 9.22
C PHE A 92 -12.95 -2.67 9.88
N PHE A 93 -13.16 -3.03 11.15
CA PHE A 93 -14.39 -2.69 11.86
C PHE A 93 -14.56 -1.17 12.03
N TYR A 94 -13.48 -0.45 12.33
CA TYR A 94 -13.50 1.01 12.41
C TYR A 94 -13.91 1.65 11.08
N VAL A 95 -13.31 1.22 9.97
CA VAL A 95 -13.59 1.74 8.62
C VAL A 95 -15.01 1.39 8.20
N PHE A 96 -15.44 0.15 8.44
CA PHE A 96 -16.79 -0.31 8.10
C PHE A 96 -17.86 0.46 8.88
N PHE A 97 -17.66 0.63 10.19
CA PHE A 97 -18.56 1.43 11.03
C PHE A 97 -18.68 2.87 10.52
N ASN A 98 -17.55 3.52 10.23
CA ASN A 98 -17.57 4.90 9.72
C ASN A 98 -18.15 5.01 8.31
N LEU A 99 -17.96 4.01 7.46
CA LEU A 99 -18.63 3.93 6.16
C LEU A 99 -20.15 3.93 6.35
N VAL A 100 -20.67 3.04 7.20
CA VAL A 100 -22.12 2.97 7.50
C VAL A 100 -22.61 4.29 8.14
N ARG A 101 -21.85 4.86 9.07
CA ARG A 101 -22.15 6.16 9.70
C ARG A 101 -22.26 7.28 8.67
N SER A 102 -21.41 7.29 7.65
CA SER A 102 -21.40 8.32 6.60
C SER A 102 -22.62 8.29 5.68
N TYR A 103 -23.32 7.16 5.61
CA TYR A 103 -24.63 7.09 4.96
C TYR A 103 -25.75 7.70 5.81
N ARG A 104 -25.57 7.79 7.14
CA ARG A 104 -26.57 8.36 8.05
C ARG A 104 -26.34 9.84 8.32
N VAL A 105 -25.11 10.23 8.67
CA VAL A 105 -24.74 11.58 9.15
C VAL A 105 -24.25 12.46 8.00
N GLU A 106 -23.21 12.05 7.28
CA GLU A 106 -22.59 12.86 6.22
C GLU A 106 -23.22 12.59 4.83
N ARG A 107 -24.55 12.63 4.72
CA ARG A 107 -25.31 12.16 3.53
C ARG A 107 -24.87 12.76 2.19
N ASN A 108 -24.42 14.01 2.18
CA ASN A 108 -24.01 14.74 0.98
C ASN A 108 -22.51 14.66 0.69
N ASN A 109 -21.70 14.15 1.63
CA ASN A 109 -20.26 14.05 1.45
C ASN A 109 -19.93 12.72 0.76
N ILE A 110 -19.81 12.73 -0.56
CA ILE A 110 -19.42 11.54 -1.32
C ILE A 110 -17.93 11.21 -1.09
N GLY A 111 -17.10 12.24 -0.87
CA GLY A 111 -15.66 12.08 -0.66
C GLY A 111 -15.33 11.20 0.55
N ILE A 112 -16.02 11.39 1.67
CA ILE A 112 -15.79 10.56 2.87
C ILE A 112 -16.10 9.08 2.59
N ARG A 113 -17.14 8.77 1.80
CA ARG A 113 -17.47 7.39 1.42
C ARG A 113 -16.40 6.77 0.55
N ILE A 114 -15.92 7.52 -0.45
CA ILE A 114 -14.85 7.05 -1.33
C ILE A 114 -13.60 6.70 -0.51
N ILE A 115 -13.20 7.56 0.43
CA ILE A 115 -12.05 7.30 1.31
C ILE A 115 -12.26 6.01 2.10
N HIS A 116 -13.43 5.83 2.71
CA HIS A 116 -13.71 4.61 3.48
C HIS A 116 -13.78 3.36 2.59
N TYR A 117 -14.29 3.44 1.36
CA TYR A 117 -14.22 2.33 0.40
C TYR A 117 -12.79 1.95 0.03
N VAL A 118 -11.91 2.94 -0.18
CA VAL A 118 -10.49 2.70 -0.44
C VAL A 118 -9.82 2.04 0.76
N LEU A 119 -10.10 2.52 1.98
CA LEU A 119 -9.58 1.90 3.20
C LEU A 119 -10.12 0.48 3.42
N LEU A 120 -11.39 0.24 3.08
CA LEU A 120 -12.01 -1.09 3.16
C LEU A 120 -11.33 -2.05 2.19
N PHE A 121 -11.08 -1.59 0.95
CA PHE A 121 -10.33 -2.34 -0.05
C PHE A 121 -8.91 -2.66 0.42
N TYR A 122 -8.23 -1.69 1.05
CA TYR A 122 -6.92 -1.91 1.67
C TYR A 122 -6.98 -2.99 2.77
N CYS A 123 -8.00 -2.98 3.64
CA CYS A 123 -8.16 -4.02 4.66
C CYS A 123 -8.37 -5.41 4.03
N PHE A 124 -9.18 -5.52 2.97
CA PHE A 124 -9.35 -6.77 2.24
C PHE A 124 -8.05 -7.25 1.61
N PHE A 125 -7.25 -6.32 1.06
CA PHE A 125 -5.93 -6.64 0.54
C PHE A 125 -4.99 -7.13 1.63
N GLN A 126 -5.01 -6.52 2.82
CA GLN A 126 -4.22 -6.97 3.97
C GLN A 126 -4.65 -8.35 4.46
N PHE A 127 -5.95 -8.61 4.57
CA PHE A 127 -6.45 -9.96 4.87
C PHE A 127 -5.96 -10.97 3.85
N PHE A 128 -6.07 -10.64 2.56
CA PHE A 128 -5.54 -11.49 1.50
C PHE A 128 -4.05 -11.78 1.74
N TRP A 129 -3.24 -10.74 1.99
CA TRP A 129 -1.81 -10.88 2.22
C TRP A 129 -1.48 -11.77 3.43
N ILE A 130 -2.15 -11.54 4.55
CA ILE A 130 -1.98 -12.32 5.79
C ILE A 130 -2.24 -13.81 5.56
N PHE A 131 -3.24 -14.16 4.74
CA PHE A 131 -3.56 -15.57 4.45
C PHE A 131 -2.81 -16.15 3.24
N LYS A 132 -2.14 -15.32 2.43
CA LYS A 132 -1.45 -15.71 1.18
C LYS A 132 0.05 -15.35 1.15
N THR A 133 0.67 -15.16 2.31
CA THR A 133 2.10 -14.85 2.56
C THR A 133 3.12 -15.73 1.81
N LEU A 134 2.70 -16.81 1.15
CA LEU A 134 3.57 -17.75 0.43
C LEU A 134 3.28 -17.89 -1.07
N ALA A 135 2.31 -17.17 -1.62
CA ALA A 135 2.03 -17.18 -3.05
C ALA A 135 2.47 -15.86 -3.67
N ASP A 136 3.68 -15.84 -4.24
CA ASP A 136 4.03 -14.81 -5.21
C ASP A 136 2.93 -14.76 -6.26
N PHE A 137 2.29 -13.61 -6.39
CA PHE A 137 1.32 -13.41 -7.45
C PHE A 137 2.01 -13.65 -8.79
N SER A 138 1.31 -14.33 -9.70
CA SER A 138 1.81 -14.44 -11.06
C SER A 138 1.97 -13.05 -11.67
N LYS A 139 2.94 -12.87 -12.58
CA LYS A 139 3.11 -11.60 -13.31
C LYS A 139 1.80 -11.08 -13.92
N LEU A 140 0.92 -12.00 -14.33
CA LEU A 140 -0.40 -11.69 -14.87
C LEU A 140 -1.33 -11.03 -13.83
N MET A 141 -1.33 -11.48 -12.58
CA MET A 141 -2.10 -10.83 -11.50
C MET A 141 -1.64 -9.39 -11.28
N TYR A 142 -0.33 -9.12 -11.31
CA TYR A 142 0.20 -7.77 -11.19
C TYR A 142 -0.26 -6.86 -12.34
N TYR A 143 -0.28 -7.35 -13.58
CA TYR A 143 -0.84 -6.61 -14.71
C TYR A 143 -2.35 -6.34 -14.55
N LEU A 144 -3.12 -7.33 -14.12
CA LEU A 144 -4.56 -7.16 -13.88
C LEU A 144 -4.84 -6.15 -12.77
N PHE A 145 -4.10 -6.19 -11.66
CA PHE A 145 -4.21 -5.19 -10.60
C PHE A 145 -3.82 -3.79 -11.07
N THR A 146 -2.79 -3.67 -11.93
CA THR A 146 -2.38 -2.39 -12.51
C THR A 146 -3.45 -1.81 -13.42
N LEU A 147 -3.99 -2.62 -14.33
CA LEU A 147 -5.05 -2.19 -15.24
C LEU A 147 -6.33 -1.85 -14.48
N GLY A 148 -6.72 -2.69 -13.52
CA GLY A 148 -7.87 -2.46 -12.65
C GLY A 148 -7.73 -1.16 -11.86
N SER A 149 -6.61 -0.97 -11.16
CA SER A 149 -6.37 0.27 -10.38
C SER A 149 -6.34 1.51 -11.26
N THR A 150 -5.72 1.45 -12.44
CA THR A 150 -5.71 2.57 -13.40
C THR A 150 -7.12 2.90 -13.87
N TYR A 151 -7.92 1.89 -14.19
CA TYR A 151 -9.33 2.06 -14.57
C TYR A 151 -10.14 2.72 -13.45
N PHE A 152 -10.00 2.27 -12.21
CA PHE A 152 -10.69 2.87 -11.06
C PHE A 152 -10.28 4.31 -10.80
N VAL A 153 -8.99 4.64 -10.93
CA VAL A 153 -8.51 6.03 -10.81
C VAL A 153 -9.10 6.90 -11.91
N ALA A 154 -9.08 6.45 -13.17
CA ALA A 154 -9.69 7.18 -14.28
C ALA A 154 -11.19 7.39 -14.08
N LEU A 155 -11.91 6.37 -13.61
CA LEU A 155 -13.34 6.45 -13.27
C LEU A 155 -13.59 7.47 -12.15
N ALA A 156 -12.78 7.46 -11.09
CA ALA A 156 -12.90 8.40 -9.98
C ALA A 156 -12.70 9.86 -10.43
N VAL A 157 -11.68 10.11 -11.26
CA VAL A 157 -11.43 11.44 -11.85
C VAL A 157 -12.60 11.87 -12.72
N TRP A 158 -13.13 10.97 -13.55
CA TRP A 158 -14.28 11.26 -14.40
C TRP A 158 -15.54 11.60 -13.60
N ILE A 159 -15.85 10.83 -12.54
CA ILE A 159 -16.98 11.11 -11.65
C ILE A 159 -16.81 12.47 -10.96
N TYR A 160 -15.61 12.76 -10.46
CA TYR A 160 -15.30 14.03 -9.81
C TYR A 160 -15.51 15.22 -10.75
N GLU A 161 -14.98 15.14 -11.97
CA GLU A 161 -15.11 16.20 -12.97
C GLU A 161 -16.60 16.42 -13.34
N LYS A 162 -17.35 15.34 -13.53
CA LYS A 162 -18.80 15.41 -13.81
C LYS A 162 -19.57 16.07 -12.68
N GLN A 163 -19.25 15.77 -11.42
CA GLN A 163 -19.87 16.43 -10.27
C GLN A 163 -19.50 17.90 -10.19
N ARG A 164 -18.23 18.25 -10.45
CA ARG A 164 -17.77 19.65 -10.47
C ARG A 164 -18.53 20.47 -11.50
N VAL A 165 -18.66 19.96 -12.73
CA VAL A 165 -19.43 20.62 -13.80
C VAL A 165 -20.90 20.80 -13.39
N LYS A 166 -21.52 19.78 -12.78
CA LYS A 166 -22.91 19.87 -12.31
C LYS A 166 -23.09 20.95 -11.24
N ILE A 167 -22.16 21.03 -10.28
CA ILE A 167 -22.18 22.05 -9.22
C ILE A 167 -21.98 23.44 -9.82
N ILE A 168 -21.00 23.62 -10.71
CA ILE A 168 -20.73 24.91 -11.38
C ILE A 168 -21.96 25.35 -12.18
N SER A 169 -22.59 24.45 -12.94
CA SER A 169 -23.80 24.74 -13.71
C SER A 169 -24.94 25.20 -12.82
N LYS A 170 -25.19 24.48 -11.71
CA LYS A 170 -26.22 24.86 -10.73
C LYS A 170 -25.94 26.23 -10.10
N LEU A 171 -24.70 26.51 -9.72
CA LEU A 171 -24.31 27.80 -9.15
C LEU A 171 -24.45 28.96 -10.15
N LYS A 172 -24.19 28.71 -11.44
CA LYS A 172 -24.44 29.69 -12.50
C LYS A 172 -25.94 29.99 -12.65
N GLU A 173 -26.77 28.95 -12.67
CA GLU A 173 -28.22 29.09 -12.75
C GLU A 173 -28.79 29.86 -11.54
N ASP A 174 -28.34 29.51 -10.33
CA ASP A 174 -28.76 30.18 -9.09
C ASP A 174 -28.32 31.65 -9.07
N ARG A 175 -27.12 31.98 -9.57
CA ARG A 175 -26.66 33.38 -9.73
C ARG A 175 -27.54 34.18 -10.68
N VAL A 176 -27.92 33.61 -11.82
CA VAL A 176 -28.81 34.27 -12.78
C VAL A 176 -30.17 34.52 -12.15
N LYS A 177 -30.76 33.52 -11.48
CA LYS A 177 -32.04 33.65 -10.75
C LYS A 177 -31.97 34.74 -9.69
N LEU A 178 -30.90 34.78 -8.89
CA LEU A 178 -30.71 35.80 -7.85
C LEU A 178 -30.63 37.20 -8.45
N SER A 179 -29.96 37.35 -9.60
CA SER A 179 -29.82 38.63 -10.30
C SER A 179 -31.16 39.12 -10.85
N PHE A 180 -31.96 38.22 -11.44
CA PHE A 180 -33.34 38.54 -11.85
C PHE A 180 -34.24 38.91 -10.67
N TYR A 181 -34.10 38.21 -9.53
CA TYR A 181 -34.82 38.55 -8.31
C TYR A 181 -34.41 39.95 -7.81
N GLY A 182 -33.12 40.24 -7.75
CA GLY A 182 -32.61 41.56 -7.37
C GLY A 182 -33.12 42.69 -8.27
N MET A 183 -33.17 42.46 -9.59
CA MET A 183 -33.75 43.40 -10.55
C MET A 183 -35.26 43.62 -10.32
N LYS A 184 -36.01 42.55 -10.06
CA LYS A 184 -37.47 42.61 -9.83
C LYS A 184 -37.84 43.48 -8.62
N TYR A 185 -37.01 43.48 -7.58
CA TYR A 185 -37.25 44.24 -6.34
C TYR A 185 -36.36 45.49 -6.19
N ALA A 186 -35.61 45.86 -7.23
CA ALA A 186 -34.83 47.09 -7.21
C ALA A 186 -35.74 48.33 -7.32
N LYS A 187 -35.34 49.41 -6.65
CA LYS A 187 -35.93 50.74 -6.82
C LYS A 187 -35.76 51.21 -8.28
N GLU A 188 -36.70 52.00 -8.79
CA GLU A 188 -36.73 52.39 -10.22
C GLU A 188 -35.45 53.08 -10.69
N ASP A 189 -34.86 53.93 -9.85
CA ASP A 189 -33.60 54.64 -10.11
C ASP A 189 -32.39 53.70 -10.26
N LYS A 190 -32.51 52.44 -9.83
CA LYS A 190 -31.43 51.44 -9.90
C LYS A 190 -31.69 50.30 -10.87
N LYS A 191 -32.88 50.22 -11.48
CA LYS A 191 -33.22 49.11 -12.40
C LYS A 191 -32.31 49.06 -13.61
N GLU A 192 -31.95 50.21 -14.17
CA GLU A 192 -31.06 50.27 -15.34
C GLU A 192 -29.66 49.71 -15.02
N SER A 193 -29.11 50.06 -13.85
CA SER A 193 -27.85 49.48 -13.34
C SER A 193 -27.95 47.96 -13.09
N MET A 194 -29.11 47.48 -12.64
CA MET A 194 -29.34 46.07 -12.36
C MET A 194 -29.52 45.25 -13.63
N ILE A 195 -30.07 45.83 -14.70
CA ILE A 195 -30.13 45.20 -16.03
C ILE A 195 -28.72 44.90 -16.55
N ASP A 196 -27.76 45.82 -16.36
CA ASP A 196 -26.37 45.60 -16.75
C ASP A 196 -25.68 44.51 -15.91
N VAL A 197 -25.98 44.43 -14.60
CA VAL A 197 -25.52 43.33 -13.75
C VAL A 197 -26.06 41.98 -14.23
N VAL A 198 -27.35 41.90 -14.56
CA VAL A 198 -27.98 40.67 -15.10
C VAL A 198 -27.33 40.28 -16.43
N LYS A 199 -27.13 41.23 -17.36
CA LYS A 199 -26.44 40.97 -18.64
C LYS A 199 -25.02 40.45 -18.44
N LYS A 200 -24.30 40.98 -17.45
CA LYS A 200 -22.94 40.55 -17.13
C LYS A 200 -22.89 39.16 -16.52
N VAL A 201 -23.82 38.82 -15.63
CA VAL A 201 -23.94 37.49 -15.01
C VAL A 201 -24.42 36.43 -16.01
N ALA A 202 -25.32 36.78 -16.94
CA ALA A 202 -25.80 35.87 -17.98
C ALA A 202 -24.74 35.54 -19.04
N LYS A 203 -23.75 36.42 -19.25
CA LYS A 203 -22.64 36.19 -20.18
C LYS A 203 -21.46 35.40 -19.56
N SER A 204 -21.42 35.23 -18.24
CA SER A 204 -20.30 34.59 -17.51
C SER A 204 -20.45 33.08 -17.31
#